data_AF-A0A5N5FTH3-F1
#
_entry.id   AF-A0A5N5FTH3-F1
#
_cell.length_a   1.000
_cell.length_b   1.000
_cell.length_c   1.000
_cell.angle_alpha   90.00
_cell.angle_beta   90.00
_cell.angle_gamma   90.00
#
_symmetry.space_group_name_H-M   'P 1'
#
loop_
_entity.id
_entity.type
_entity.pdbx_description
1 polymer ?
#
loop_
_entity_poly.entity_id
_entity_poly.type
_entity_poly.pdbx_seq_one_letter_code
_entity_poly.pdbx_strand_id
1 'polypeptide(L)' 'MWDAKNMMCASDPRHGCYLTASAMFHGKMSTKEVDEQMINSNMNDLVAEYQQYQDAIIEEEYEEEEEEEKEVGA' A
#
# COMPACT_ATOMS: atom_id res chain seq x y z
N MET A 1 -0.09 -10.46 4.03
CA MET A 1 -1.21 -11.33 3.57
C MET A 1 -1.50 -11.13 2.08
N TRP A 2 -1.60 -9.89 1.59
CA TRP A 2 -2.12 -9.59 0.25
C TRP A 2 -1.06 -9.28 -0.83
N ASP A 3 0.19 -9.73 -0.62
CA ASP A 3 1.24 -9.57 -1.63
C ASP A 3 1.07 -10.64 -2.72
N ALA A 4 1.12 -10.22 -3.99
CA ALA A 4 1.07 -11.10 -5.16
C ALA A 4 2.14 -12.21 -5.12
N LYS A 5 3.29 -11.95 -4.48
CA LYS A 5 4.35 -12.97 -4.30
C LYS A 5 3.95 -14.14 -3.42
N ASN A 6 2.96 -13.95 -2.55
CA ASN A 6 2.46 -14.97 -1.63
C ASN A 6 1.16 -15.63 -2.15
N MET A 7 0.72 -15.28 -3.38
CA MET A 7 -0.47 -15.85 -4.00
C MET A 7 -0.14 -17.17 -4.70
N MET A 8 -1.00 -18.17 -4.46
CA MET A 8 -0.88 -19.49 -5.09
C MET A 8 -1.27 -19.51 -6.57
N CYS A 9 -1.87 -18.41 -7.07
CA CYS A 9 -2.27 -18.23 -8.46
C CYS A 9 -1.62 -16.96 -9.03
N ALA A 10 -1.25 -16.98 -10.30
CA ALA A 10 -0.72 -15.83 -11.03
C ALA A 10 -1.84 -14.84 -11.43
N SER A 11 -2.62 -14.39 -10.44
CA SER A 11 -3.65 -13.37 -10.57
C SER A 11 -3.25 -12.18 -9.71
N ASP A 12 -3.24 -10.98 -10.29
CA ASP A 12 -2.90 -9.78 -9.54
C ASP A 12 -4.06 -9.38 -8.61
N PRO A 13 -3.88 -9.44 -7.27
CA PRO A 13 -4.92 -9.08 -6.31
C PRO A 13 -5.34 -7.60 -6.35
N ARG A 14 -4.52 -6.73 -6.96
CA ARG A 14 -4.80 -5.30 -7.08
C ARG A 14 -5.73 -4.97 -8.25
N HIS A 15 -5.82 -5.86 -9.24
CA HIS A 15 -6.62 -5.68 -10.44
C HIS A 15 -7.93 -6.51 -10.38
N GLY A 16 -8.78 -6.24 -9.37
CA GLY A 16 -10.10 -6.86 -9.22
C GLY A 16 -10.76 -6.57 -7.87
N CYS A 17 -11.96 -7.11 -7.66
CA CYS A 17 -12.67 -7.05 -6.38
C CYS A 17 -12.71 -8.44 -5.73
N TYR A 18 -12.37 -8.53 -4.45
CA TYR A 18 -12.55 -9.77 -3.68
C TYR A 18 -14.04 -10.02 -3.41
N LEU A 19 -14.58 -11.13 -3.93
CA LEU A 19 -15.96 -11.55 -3.65
C LEU A 19 -16.09 -12.18 -2.26
N THR A 20 -15.13 -13.03 -1.89
CA THR A 20 -15.04 -13.67 -0.57
C THR A 20 -13.58 -13.72 -0.14
N ALA A 21 -13.34 -13.51 1.15
CA ALA A 21 -12.05 -13.66 1.80
C ALA A 21 -12.21 -14.51 3.06
N SER A 22 -11.27 -15.43 3.30
CA SER A 22 -11.21 -16.22 4.52
C SER A 22 -9.74 -16.41 4.90
N ALA A 23 -9.42 -16.20 6.17
CA ALA A 23 -8.09 -16.44 6.71
C ALA A 23 -8.17 -17.61 7.71
N MET A 24 -7.32 -18.62 7.52
CA MET A 24 -7.21 -19.76 8.42
C MET A 24 -5.87 -19.70 9.13
N PHE A 25 -5.89 -19.61 10.46
CA PHE A 25 -4.70 -19.57 11.29
C PHE A 25 -4.51 -20.93 11.95
N HIS A 26 -3.33 -21.53 11.79
CA HIS A 26 -2.98 -22.80 12.42
C HIS A 26 -1.99 -22.58 13.58
N GLY A 27 -2.10 -23.35 14.66
CA GLY A 27 -1.16 -23.31 15.78
C GLY A 27 -1.71 -22.60 17.03
N LYS A 28 -0.83 -22.37 18.01
CA LYS A 28 -1.18 -21.70 19.27
C LYS A 28 -1.21 -20.19 19.06
N MET A 29 -2.34 -19.67 18.59
CA MET A 29 -2.55 -18.23 18.42
C MET A 29 -3.85 -17.82 19.11
N SER A 30 -3.83 -16.68 19.78
CA SER A 30 -5.04 -16.15 20.43
C SER A 30 -5.88 -15.36 19.43
N THR A 31 -7.20 -15.35 19.57
CA THR A 31 -8.08 -14.56 18.70
C THR A 31 -7.79 -13.06 18.79
N LYS A 32 -7.35 -12.57 19.96
CA LYS A 32 -6.97 -11.16 20.14
C LYS A 32 -5.75 -10.77 19.32
N GLU A 33 -4.75 -11.63 19.28
CA GLU A 33 -3.53 -11.40 18.50
C GLU A 33 -3.82 -11.37 16.99
N VAL A 34 -4.76 -12.21 16.52
CA VAL A 34 -5.27 -12.16 15.14
C VAL A 34 -5.88 -10.78 14.85
N ASP A 35 -6.78 -10.31 15.72
CA ASP A 35 -7.49 -9.05 15.54
C ASP A 35 -6.52 -7.85 15.53
N GLU A 36 -5.54 -7.85 16.44
CA GLU A 36 -4.50 -6.83 16.48
C GLU A 36 -3.67 -6.79 15.20
N GLN A 37 -3.25 -7.95 14.67
CA GLN A 37 -2.51 -8.00 13.41
C GLN A 37 -3.35 -7.58 12.20
N MET A 38 -4.63 -7.92 12.17
CA MET A 38 -5.57 -7.49 11.12
C MET A 38 -5.71 -5.97 11.12
N ILE A 39 -5.92 -5.36 12.30
CA ILE A 39 -6.06 -3.90 12.44
C ILE A 39 -4.75 -3.20 12.07
N ASN A 40 -3.61 -3.71 12.53
CA ASN A 40 -2.30 -3.15 12.20
C ASN A 40 -2.01 -3.23 10.69
N SER A 41 -2.39 -4.32 10.02
CA SER A 41 -2.25 -4.44 8.57
C SER A 41 -3.06 -3.38 7.83
N ASN A 42 -4.31 -3.14 8.24
CA ASN A 42 -5.15 -2.09 7.64
C ASN A 42 -4.60 -0.68 7.89
N MET A 43 -4.09 -0.40 9.10
CA MET A 43 -3.46 0.89 9.39
C MET A 43 -2.20 1.11 8.57
N ASN A 44 -1.39 0.06 8.39
CA ASN A 44 -0.19 0.15 7.57
C ASN A 44 -0.52 0.42 6.10
N ASP A 45 -1.55 -0.23 5.56
CA ASP A 45 -2.02 0.01 4.18
C ASP A 45 -2.46 1.48 4.03
N LEU A 46 -3.21 2.02 4.99
CA LEU A 46 -3.63 3.43 4.99
C LEU A 46 -2.44 4.39 5.09
N VAL A 47 -1.47 4.12 5.98
CA VAL A 47 -0.27 4.96 6.14
C VAL A 47 0.57 4.95 4.86
N ALA A 48 0.70 3.80 4.19
CA ALA A 48 1.41 3.70 2.92
C ALA A 48 0.75 4.55 1.83
N GLU A 49 -0.59 4.55 1.76
CA GLU A 49 -1.33 5.40 0.82
C GLU A 49 -1.06 6.88 1.06
N TYR A 50 -1.11 7.34 2.32
CA TYR A 50 -0.81 8.73 2.66
C TYR A 50 0.64 9.13 2.37
N GLN A 51 1.61 8.26 2.63
CA GLN A 51 3.00 8.53 2.29
C GLN A 51 3.18 8.66 0.78
N GLN A 52 2.55 7.78 -0.01
CA GLN A 52 2.65 7.86 -1.46
C GLN A 52 2.06 9.15 -2.03
N TYR A 53 0.96 9.68 -1.47
CA TYR A 53 0.44 11.00 -1.86
C TYR A 53 1.40 12.13 -1.50
N GLN A 54 2.06 12.07 -0.35
CA GLN A 54 3.03 13.08 0.05
C GLN A 54 4.25 13.05 -0.88
N ASP A 55 4.78 11.86 -1.15
CA ASP A 55 5.91 11.67 -2.06
C ASP A 55 5.57 12.18 -3.48
N ALA A 56 4.37 11.90 -3.99
CA ALA A 56 3.92 12.38 -5.29
C ALA A 56 3.79 13.92 -5.36
N ILE A 57 3.22 14.54 -4.33
CA ILE A 57 3.13 16.02 -4.26
C ILE A 57 4.53 16.64 -4.25
N ILE A 58 5.44 16.04 -3.51
CA ILE A 58 6.83 16.49 -3.41
C ILE A 58 7.53 16.36 -4.77
N GLU A 59 7.34 15.23 -5.47
CA GLU A 59 7.87 15.02 -6.82
C GLU A 59 7.34 16.07 -7.81
N GLU A 60 6.03 16.38 -7.78
CA GLU A 60 5.43 17.43 -8.61
C GLU A 60 6.01 18.82 -8.31
N GLU A 61 6.20 19.19 -7.04
CA GLU A 61 6.77 20.48 -6.63
C GLU A 61 8.22 20.66 -7.14
N TYR A 62 9.04 19.60 -7.07
CA TYR A 62 10.41 19.64 -7.63
C TYR A 62 10.42 19.71 -9.16
N GLU A 63 9.48 19.08 -9.86
CA GLU A 63 9.36 19.18 -11.32
C GLU A 63 9.00 20.62 -11.74
N GLU A 64 8.07 21.27 -11.03
CA GLU A 64 7.71 22.68 -11.26
C GLU A 64 8.90 23.62 -11.02
N GLU A 65 9.65 23.44 -9.93
CA GLU A 65 10.87 24.22 -9.65
C GLU A 65 11.94 24.05 -10.75
N GLU A 66 12.16 22.82 -11.24
CA GLU A 66 13.09 22.55 -12.34
C GLU A 66 12.65 23.18 -13.67
N GLU A 67 11.35 23.25 -13.94
CA GLU A 67 10.82 23.94 -15.13
C GLU A 67 11.00 25.46 -15.02
N GLU A 68 10.73 26.06 -13.86
CA GLU A 68 10.98 27.49 -13.62
C GLU A 68 12.47 27.85 -13.77
N GLU A 69 13.39 27.04 -13.26
CA GLU A 69 14.83 27.28 -13.42
C GLU A 69 15.27 27.23 -14.90
N LYS A 70 14.68 26.33 -15.70
CA LYS A 70 14.96 26.22 -17.15
C LYS A 70 14.38 27.39 -17.94
N GLU A 71 13.22 27.92 -17.53
CA GLU A 71 12.55 29.02 -18.23
C GLU A 71 13.20 30.39 -17.90
N VAL A 72 13.67 30.59 -16.67
CA VAL A 72 14.38 31.83 -16.25
C VAL A 72 15.85 31.85 -16.70
N GLY A 73 16.44 30.68 -16.99
CA GLY A 73 17.82 30.52 -17.45
C GLY A 73 18.08 30.76 -18.95
N ALA A 74 17.05 31.08 -19.76
CA ALA A 74 17.13 31.32 -21.20
C ALA A 74 16.91 32.80 -21.58
#